data_AF-A0A4Y1ZG89-F1
#
_entry.id   AF-A0A4Y1ZG89-F1
#
_cell.length_a   1.000
_cell.length_b   1.000
_cell.length_c   1.000
_cell.angle_alpha   90.00
_cell.angle_beta   90.00
_cell.angle_gamma   90.00
#
_symmetry.space_group_name_H-M   'P 1'
#
loop_
_entity.id
_entity.type
_entity.pdbx_description
1 polymer ?
#
loop_
_entity_poly.entity_id
_entity_poly.type
_entity_poly.pdbx_seq_one_letter_code
_entity_poly.pdbx_strand_id
1 'polypeptide(L)'
;MICGTVITSVFNPSTQKVMSYRLNPGQVCVLPKGWFHWILALTDDVHLLTIFDQPTPDVVFGSDFLRVIPAQVMNRAYCVDPAAYAQAVAPIQQSTILGPPVGCTNQQQPNETGPKPKPYPSSYFTGPAAPIPYDA
;
A
#
# COMPACT_ATOMS: atom_id res chain seq x y z
N MET A 1 3.88 0.25 15.94
CA MET A 1 3.20 -1.06 15.81
C MET A 1 2.89 -1.60 17.21
N ILE A 2 1.62 -1.89 17.53
CA ILE A 2 1.21 -2.35 18.86
C ILE A 2 1.18 -3.89 18.93
N CYS A 3 0.46 -4.54 18.01
CA CYS A 3 0.32 -6.00 17.93
C CYS A 3 0.28 -6.48 16.48
N GLY A 4 0.81 -7.68 16.20
CA GLY A 4 0.84 -8.31 14.88
C GLY A 4 2.10 -7.99 14.06
N THR A 5 2.05 -8.21 12.74
CA THR A 5 3.12 -7.82 11.80
C THR A 5 2.53 -7.17 10.54
N VAL A 6 3.18 -6.13 10.02
CA VAL A 6 2.83 -5.51 8.74
C VAL A 6 4.04 -5.30 7.83
N ILE A 7 3.78 -5.11 6.53
CA ILE A 7 4.67 -4.38 5.62
C ILE A 7 4.03 -3.03 5.32
N THR A 8 4.77 -1.95 5.56
CA THR A 8 4.43 -0.61 5.05
C THR A 8 5.31 -0.32 3.84
N SER A 9 4.69 0.06 2.72
CA SER A 9 5.39 0.42 1.49
C SER A 9 5.05 1.85 1.11
N VAL A 10 6.05 2.62 0.67
CA VAL A 10 5.88 4.02 0.28
C VAL A 10 6.66 4.32 -0.99
N PHE A 11 6.04 5.04 -1.91
CA PHE A 11 6.70 5.54 -3.12
C PHE A 11 7.47 6.81 -2.80
N ASN A 12 8.78 6.79 -3.03
CA ASN A 12 9.64 7.96 -2.91
C ASN A 12 9.59 8.75 -4.24
N PRO A 13 8.98 9.95 -4.28
CA PRO A 13 8.82 10.71 -5.52
C PRO A 13 10.14 11.24 -6.07
N SER A 14 11.14 11.48 -5.22
CA SER A 14 12.45 11.99 -5.65
C SER A 14 13.31 10.94 -6.32
N THR A 15 13.27 9.70 -5.81
CA THR A 15 14.06 8.58 -6.34
C THR A 15 13.28 7.66 -7.26
N GLN A 16 11.95 7.82 -7.31
CA GLN A 16 11.01 6.96 -8.04
C GLN A 16 11.11 5.48 -7.63
N LYS A 17 11.42 5.22 -6.36
CA LYS A 17 11.55 3.86 -5.81
C LYS A 17 10.51 3.62 -4.73
N VAL A 18 10.01 2.39 -4.68
CA VAL A 18 9.20 1.92 -3.55
C VAL A 18 10.15 1.48 -2.44
N MET A 19 9.96 2.04 -1.24
CA MET A 19 10.65 1.61 -0.02
C MET A 19 9.66 0.80 0.81
N SER A 20 10.08 -0.37 1.28
CA SER A 20 9.21 -1.26 2.06
C SER A 20 9.85 -1.64 3.39
N TYR A 21 9.09 -1.54 4.46
CA TYR A 21 9.54 -1.78 5.82
C TYR A 21 8.62 -2.80 6.48
N ARG A 22 9.20 -3.87 7.03
CA ARG A 22 8.47 -4.82 7.86
C ARG A 22 8.47 -4.31 9.30
N LEU A 23 7.29 -4.14 9.90
CA LEU A 23 7.14 -3.73 11.30
C LEU A 23 6.57 -4.86 12.14
N ASN A 24 7.28 -5.14 13.23
CA ASN A 24 6.86 -5.99 14.34
C ASN A 24 6.49 -5.11 15.55
N PRO A 25 5.93 -5.66 16.64
CA PRO A 25 5.55 -4.88 17.82
C PRO A 25 6.70 -4.04 18.37
N GLY A 26 6.40 -2.81 18.79
CA GLY A 26 7.38 -1.83 19.28
C GLY A 26 8.15 -1.07 18.20
N GLN A 27 8.05 -1.46 16.92
CA GLN A 27 8.72 -0.75 15.83
C GLN A 27 7.88 0.40 15.27
N VAL A 28 8.58 1.39 14.70
CA VAL A 28 8.01 2.61 14.12
C VAL A 28 8.65 2.84 12.75
N CYS A 29 7.85 3.35 11.80
CA CYS A 29 8.33 3.91 10.54
C CYS A 29 7.72 5.31 10.36
N VAL A 30 8.40 6.17 9.61
CA VAL A 30 7.92 7.52 9.28
C VAL A 30 7.60 7.57 7.79
N LEU A 31 6.37 7.94 7.46
CA LEU A 31 5.91 8.12 6.09
C LEU A 31 5.71 9.62 5.85
N PRO A 32 6.49 10.26 4.96
CA PRO A 32 6.39 11.71 4.76
C PRO A 32 5.02 12.16 4.23
N LYS A 33 4.63 13.40 4.56
CA LYS A 33 3.36 14.00 4.11
C LYS A 33 3.25 13.97 2.58
N GLY A 34 2.10 13.54 2.09
CA GLY A 34 1.78 13.50 0.66
C GLY A 34 2.43 12.34 -0.11
N TRP A 35 3.25 11.50 0.54
CA TRP A 35 3.85 10.35 -0.15
C TRP A 35 2.84 9.19 -0.21
N PHE A 36 2.61 8.67 -1.42
CA PHE A 36 1.69 7.57 -1.62
C PHE A 36 2.23 6.28 -0.99
N HIS A 37 1.43 5.66 -0.13
CA HIS A 37 1.82 4.49 0.65
C HIS A 37 0.65 3.53 0.85
N TRP A 38 0.98 2.30 1.22
CA TRP A 38 0.02 1.27 1.58
C TRP A 38 0.58 0.38 2.69
N ILE A 39 -0.33 -0.27 3.43
CA ILE A 39 -0.01 -1.11 4.57
C ILE A 39 -0.65 -2.47 4.36
N LEU A 40 0.15 -3.53 4.41
CA LEU A 40 -0.28 -4.91 4.27
C LEU A 40 -0.12 -5.62 5.61
N ALA A 41 -1.22 -6.14 6.16
CA ALA A 41 -1.19 -7.05 7.29
C ALA A 41 -0.56 -8.39 6.89
N LEU A 42 0.39 -8.88 7.69
CA LEU A 42 1.02 -10.19 7.51
C LEU A 42 0.53 -11.23 8.54
N THR A 43 -0.18 -10.79 9.57
CA THR A 43 -0.81 -11.63 10.58
C THR A 43 -2.22 -11.12 10.83
N ASP A 44 -3.05 -11.96 11.44
CA ASP A 44 -4.35 -11.53 11.95
C ASP A 44 -4.18 -10.59 13.16
N ASP A 45 -5.27 -9.92 13.53
CA ASP A 45 -5.38 -9.04 14.71
C ASP A 45 -4.29 -7.97 14.82
N VAL A 46 -3.89 -7.43 13.67
CA VAL A 46 -2.94 -6.32 13.55
C VAL A 46 -3.51 -5.04 14.16
N HIS A 47 -2.74 -4.41 15.05
CA HIS A 47 -3.06 -3.13 15.68
C HIS A 47 -1.95 -2.10 15.45
N LEU A 48 -2.27 -1.07 14.65
CA LEU A 48 -1.39 0.08 14.38
C LEU A 48 -1.93 1.33 15.06
N LEU A 49 -0.99 2.16 15.50
CA LEU A 49 -1.23 3.54 15.87
C LEU A 49 -0.55 4.43 14.82
N THR A 50 -1.31 5.29 14.17
CA THR A 50 -0.82 6.35 13.30
C THR A 50 -0.88 7.68 14.05
N ILE A 51 0.16 8.49 13.93
CA ILE A 51 0.27 9.80 14.55
C ILE A 51 0.52 10.81 13.44
N PHE A 52 -0.25 11.90 13.45
CA PHE A 52 -0.17 12.97 12.47
C PHE A 52 0.22 14.27 13.16
N ASP A 53 0.87 15.16 12.42
CA ASP A 53 1.28 16.50 12.88
C ASP A 53 0.11 17.52 12.85
N GLN A 54 -1.11 17.05 12.60
CA GLN A 54 -2.35 17.82 12.56
C GLN A 54 -3.46 17.05 13.27
N PRO A 55 -4.43 17.74 13.91
CA PRO A 55 -5.48 17.10 14.70
C PRO A 55 -6.45 16.26 13.86
N THR A 56 -6.69 16.67 12.61
CA THR A 56 -7.49 15.93 11.64
C THR A 56 -6.65 15.75 10.38
N PRO A 57 -6.22 14.52 10.05
CA PRO A 57 -5.43 14.30 8.85
C PRO A 57 -6.31 14.42 7.59
N ASP A 58 -5.82 15.15 6.59
CA ASP A 58 -6.36 15.08 5.24
C ASP A 58 -5.95 13.77 4.59
N VAL A 59 -6.91 13.02 4.05
CA VAL A 59 -6.67 11.72 3.41
C VAL A 59 -7.15 11.77 1.96
N VAL A 60 -6.29 11.31 1.05
CA VAL A 60 -6.65 11.09 -0.36
C VAL A 60 -6.46 9.62 -0.68
N PHE A 61 -7.53 8.95 -1.10
CA PHE A 61 -7.49 7.51 -1.36
C PHE A 61 -7.05 7.20 -2.79
N GLY A 62 -6.16 6.22 -2.94
CA GLY A 62 -5.77 5.70 -4.26
C GLY A 62 -6.96 5.19 -5.08
N SER A 63 -7.97 4.64 -4.39
CA SER A 63 -9.24 4.20 -5.01
C SER A 63 -9.98 5.32 -5.72
N ASP A 64 -9.95 6.55 -5.19
CA ASP A 64 -10.59 7.68 -5.84
C ASP A 64 -9.88 8.06 -7.13
N PHE A 65 -8.55 8.09 -7.15
CA PHE A 65 -7.80 8.29 -8.40
C PHE A 65 -8.18 7.25 -9.46
N LEU A 66 -8.20 5.96 -9.09
CA LEU A 66 -8.51 4.88 -10.03
C LEU A 66 -9.94 4.94 -10.55
N ARG A 67 -10.91 5.34 -9.73
CA ARG A 67 -12.33 5.36 -10.10
C ARG A 67 -12.72 6.60 -10.91
N VAL A 68 -12.11 7.76 -10.63
CA VAL A 68 -12.55 9.04 -11.22
C VAL A 68 -11.80 9.42 -12.49
N ILE A 69 -10.61 8.88 -12.75
CA ILE A 69 -9.88 9.18 -13.98
C ILE A 69 -10.66 8.58 -15.17
N PRO A 70 -11.11 9.38 -16.15
CA PRO A 70 -11.81 8.85 -17.31
C PRO A 70 -10.90 7.94 -18.13
N ALA A 71 -11.43 6.83 -18.64
CA ALA A 71 -10.67 5.86 -19.41
C ALA A 71 -9.97 6.48 -20.64
N GLN A 72 -10.60 7.49 -21.27
CA GLN A 72 -10.02 8.21 -22.40
C GLN A 72 -8.78 9.03 -22.00
N VAL A 73 -8.72 9.53 -20.75
CA VAL A 73 -7.55 10.25 -20.23
C VAL A 73 -6.37 9.28 -20.08
N MET A 74 -6.61 8.08 -19.52
CA MET A 74 -5.58 7.03 -19.42
C MET A 74 -5.08 6.58 -20.80
N ASN A 75 -5.99 6.45 -21.77
CA ASN A 75 -5.60 6.13 -23.14
C ASN A 75 -4.75 7.22 -23.78
N ARG A 76 -5.16 8.50 -23.67
CA ARG A 76 -4.41 9.61 -24.24
C ARG A 76 -3.04 9.81 -23.58
N ALA A 77 -2.96 9.59 -22.27
CA ALA A 77 -1.72 9.81 -21.51
C ALA A 77 -0.74 8.64 -21.61
N TYR A 78 -1.25 7.40 -21.65
CA TYR A 78 -0.44 6.19 -21.46
C TYR A 78 -0.74 5.06 -22.46
N CYS A 79 -1.56 5.31 -23.49
CA CYS A 79 -2.00 4.31 -24.48
C CYS A 79 -2.70 3.09 -23.87
N VAL A 80 -3.23 3.19 -22.65
CA VAL A 80 -4.01 2.13 -22.00
C VAL A 80 -5.33 1.95 -22.74
N ASP A 81 -5.73 0.71 -23.01
CA ASP A 81 -7.02 0.43 -23.64
C ASP A 81 -8.18 0.92 -22.75
N PRO A 82 -9.09 1.78 -23.25
CA PRO A 82 -10.16 2.35 -22.45
C PRO A 82 -11.10 1.31 -21.84
N ALA A 83 -11.44 0.26 -22.60
CA ALA A 83 -12.39 -0.75 -22.16
C ALA A 83 -11.78 -1.64 -21.07
N ALA A 84 -10.52 -2.05 -21.25
CA ALA A 84 -9.77 -2.81 -20.26
C ALA A 84 -9.58 -2.02 -18.96
N TYR A 85 -9.27 -0.72 -19.05
CA TYR A 85 -9.15 0.13 -17.86
C TYR A 85 -10.49 0.25 -17.12
N ALA A 86 -11.56 0.58 -17.83
CA ALA A 86 -12.90 0.71 -17.25
C ALA A 86 -13.33 -0.59 -16.55
N GLN A 87 -13.07 -1.74 -17.17
CA GLN A 87 -13.36 -3.04 -16.57
C GLN A 87 -12.51 -3.31 -15.31
N ALA A 88 -11.23 -2.98 -15.33
CA ALA A 88 -10.31 -3.25 -14.22
C ALA A 88 -10.65 -2.44 -12.96
N VAL A 89 -11.11 -1.19 -13.12
CA VAL A 89 -11.45 -0.32 -11.99
C VAL A 89 -12.93 -0.37 -11.59
N ALA A 90 -13.80 -1.01 -12.39
CA ALA A 90 -15.24 -1.12 -12.12
C ALA A 90 -15.63 -1.63 -10.71
N PRO A 91 -14.86 -2.55 -10.06
CA PRO A 91 -15.16 -2.97 -8.69
C PRO A 91 -14.97 -1.86 -7.64
N ILE A 92 -14.22 -0.81 -7.94
CA ILE A 92 -14.00 0.31 -7.04
C ILE A 92 -15.20 1.26 -7.18
N GLN A 93 -16.14 1.19 -6.25
CA GLN A 93 -17.39 1.99 -6.30
C GLN A 93 -17.41 3.17 -5.31
N GLN A 94 -16.49 3.17 -4.34
CA GLN A 94 -16.41 4.16 -3.27
C GLN A 94 -14.96 4.38 -2.83
N SER A 95 -14.72 5.47 -2.10
CA SER A 95 -13.45 5.68 -1.39
C SER A 95 -13.21 4.52 -0.43
N THR A 96 -12.11 3.80 -0.64
CA THR A 96 -11.71 2.68 0.20
C THR A 96 -10.23 2.79 0.56
N ILE A 97 -9.92 2.39 1.80
CA ILE A 97 -8.55 2.04 2.19
C ILE A 97 -8.12 0.85 1.31
N LEU A 98 -6.84 0.80 0.93
CA LEU A 98 -6.27 -0.28 0.14
C LEU A 98 -6.28 -1.59 0.96
N GLY A 99 -7.35 -2.35 0.80
CA GLY A 99 -7.60 -3.63 1.45
C GLY A 99 -8.72 -4.35 0.71
N PRO A 100 -8.95 -5.65 0.99
CA PRO A 100 -10.07 -6.36 0.40
C PRO A 100 -11.37 -5.64 0.76
N PRO A 101 -12.21 -5.26 -0.22
CA PRO A 101 -13.50 -4.67 0.10
C PRO A 101 -14.33 -5.68 0.89
N VAL A 102 -15.19 -5.17 1.78
CA VAL A 102 -16.14 -6.00 2.53
C VAL A 102 -16.96 -6.81 1.52
N GLY A 103 -16.92 -8.15 1.61
CA GLY A 103 -17.59 -9.05 0.68
C GLY A 103 -16.78 -9.48 -0.54
N CYS A 104 -15.50 -9.12 -0.65
CA CYS A 104 -14.60 -9.67 -1.67
C CYS A 104 -14.25 -11.13 -1.34
N THR A 105 -15.08 -12.07 -1.79
CA THR A 105 -14.92 -13.52 -1.55
C THR A 105 -13.89 -14.18 -2.48
N ASN A 106 -13.45 -13.49 -3.54
CA ASN A 106 -12.38 -13.94 -4.42
C ASN A 106 -10.99 -13.64 -3.85
N GLN A 107 -10.81 -13.85 -2.55
CA GLN A 107 -9.48 -14.16 -2.07
C GLN A 107 -9.17 -15.54 -2.62
N GLN A 108 -8.42 -15.63 -3.71
CA GLN A 108 -7.51 -16.75 -3.82
C GLN A 108 -6.63 -16.67 -2.57
N GLN A 109 -7.08 -17.29 -1.48
CA GLN A 109 -6.15 -17.77 -0.48
C GLN A 109 -5.05 -18.46 -1.28
N PRO A 110 -3.77 -18.16 -1.04
CA PRO A 110 -2.72 -18.98 -1.61
C PRO A 110 -3.07 -20.42 -1.23
N ASN A 111 -3.53 -21.22 -2.20
CA ASN A 111 -3.82 -22.61 -1.98
C ASN A 111 -2.54 -23.19 -1.36
N GLU A 112 -2.61 -23.65 -0.11
CA GLU A 112 -1.46 -24.29 0.57
C GLU A 112 -1.03 -25.59 -0.14
N THR A 113 -1.77 -26.01 -1.17
CA THR A 113 -1.48 -27.12 -2.08
C THR A 113 -0.69 -26.72 -3.34
N GLY A 114 -0.44 -25.42 -3.56
CA GLY A 114 0.52 -24.96 -4.57
C GLY A 114 1.97 -25.11 -4.08
N PRO A 115 2.99 -25.13 -4.97
CA PRO A 115 4.37 -25.05 -4.52
C PRO A 115 4.48 -23.82 -3.61
N LYS A 116 4.96 -24.02 -2.37
CA LYS A 116 5.17 -22.95 -1.39
C LYS A 116 5.68 -21.72 -2.14
N PRO A 117 5.02 -20.55 -2.06
CA PRO A 117 5.48 -19.37 -2.76
C PRO A 117 6.97 -19.24 -2.45
N LYS A 118 7.80 -19.25 -3.50
CA LYS A 118 9.24 -19.02 -3.33
C LYS A 118 9.36 -17.81 -2.43
N PRO A 119 10.14 -17.88 -1.33
CA PRO A 119 10.29 -16.74 -0.45
C PRO A 119 10.51 -15.52 -1.32
N TYR A 120 9.65 -14.49 -1.17
CA TYR A 120 9.86 -13.24 -1.87
C TYR A 120 11.34 -12.90 -1.69
N PRO A 121 12.11 -12.72 -2.78
CA PRO A 121 13.54 -12.56 -2.65
C PRO A 121 13.78 -11.42 -1.68
N SER A 122 14.42 -11.77 -0.56
CA SER A 122 14.70 -10.86 0.55
C SER A 122 15.48 -9.62 0.11
N SER A 123 15.99 -9.61 -1.12
CA SER A 123 16.72 -8.51 -1.75
C SER A 123 15.90 -7.22 -1.91
N TYR A 124 14.57 -7.23 -1.82
CA TYR A 124 13.77 -5.99 -1.76
C TYR A 124 13.58 -5.46 -0.32
N PHE A 125 13.93 -6.25 0.69
CA PHE A 125 13.65 -5.98 2.11
C PHE A 125 14.92 -5.94 2.98
N THR A 126 16.10 -6.11 2.38
CA THR A 126 17.40 -5.89 3.02
C THR A 126 17.91 -4.48 2.76
N GLY A 127 17.10 -3.48 3.09
CA GLY A 127 17.64 -2.14 3.33
C GLY A 127 18.01 -2.06 4.81
N PRO A 128 19.23 -1.68 5.20
CA PRO A 128 19.49 -1.34 6.59
C PRO A 128 18.49 -0.24 7.00
N ALA A 129 17.93 -0.35 8.20
CA ALA A 129 17.27 0.79 8.82
C ALA A 129 18.33 1.90 8.90
N ALA A 130 18.25 2.88 7.99
CA ALA A 130 19.13 4.02 8.05
C ALA A 130 18.90 4.71 9.41
N PRO A 131 19.95 4.97 10.21
CA PRO A 131 19.81 5.77 11.41
C PRO A 131 19.25 7.13 11.01
N ILE A 132 18.20 7.58 11.70
CA ILE A 132 17.67 8.94 11.54
C ILE A 132 18.69 9.88 12.19
N PRO A 133 19.36 10.79 11.46
CA PRO A 133 20.16 11.83 12.09
C PRO A 133 19.19 12.78 12.79
N TYR A 134 19.32 12.89 14.10
CA TYR A 134 18.67 13.94 14.88
C TYR A 134 19.64 15.12 14.89
N ASP A 135 19.41 16.12 14.05
CA ASP A 135 20.03 17.43 14.25
C ASP A 135 19.12 18.22 15.20
N ALA A 136 19.68 18.54 16.37
CA ALA A 136 19.08 19.36 17.41
C ALA A 136 19.09 20.84 17.05
#